data_AF-A0A3D4H853-F1
#
_entry.id   AF-A0A3D4H853-F1
#
_cell.length_a   1.000
_cell.length_b   1.000
_cell.length_c   1.000
_cell.angle_alpha   90.00
_cell.angle_beta   90.00
_cell.angle_gamma   90.00
#
_symmetry.space_group_name_H-M   'P 1'
#
loop_
_entity.id
_entity.type
_entity.pdbx_description
1 polymer ?
#
loop_
_entity_poly.entity_id
_entity_poly.type
_entity_poly.pdbx_seq_one_letter_code
_entity_poly.pdbx_strand_id
1 'polypeptide(L)'
;MKANHWEPEDIIMNRDIEQWKDNTLISDIERWIIMMGVGYFSAAEGIVGDNMIHVIRERVTAPELKLVLGRHSHEENIHADSLLYMISSLGINPHECEAMFEDIDTIVKKNEFVTRTSHGLRRDMDLTETRNKQIFSKSLFVFGQCMEGTQF
;
A
#
# COMPACT_ATOMS: atom_id res chain seq x y z
N MET A 1 15.30 8.07 2.01
CA MET A 1 14.61 7.24 3.02
C MET A 1 14.89 7.75 4.43
N LYS A 2 16.00 7.41 5.13
CA LYS A 2 16.18 7.82 6.54
C LYS A 2 16.05 9.33 6.85
N ALA A 3 16.54 10.20 5.97
CA ALA A 3 16.43 11.66 6.14
C ALA A 3 15.00 12.21 5.94
N ASN A 4 14.06 11.37 5.50
CA ASN A 4 12.66 11.69 5.25
C ASN A 4 11.75 11.07 6.33
N HIS A 5 12.25 10.90 7.55
CA HIS A 5 11.40 10.41 8.63
C HIS A 5 10.32 11.44 8.96
N TRP A 6 9.11 10.94 9.19
CA TRP A 6 7.92 11.66 9.60
C TRP A 6 7.03 10.69 10.37
N GLU A 7 6.12 11.23 11.18
CA GLU A 7 5.02 10.49 11.80
C GLU A 7 3.69 11.15 11.39
N PRO A 8 2.59 10.38 11.21
CA PRO A 8 1.32 10.95 10.78
C PRO A 8 0.78 12.03 11.70
N GLU A 9 0.97 11.88 13.02
CA GLU A 9 0.46 12.79 14.03
C GLU A 9 1.14 14.16 14.03
N ASP A 10 2.27 14.32 13.34
CA ASP A 10 2.89 15.62 13.12
C ASP A 10 2.05 16.51 12.17
N ILE A 11 1.10 15.93 11.44
CA ILE A 11 0.21 16.62 10.50
C ILE A 11 -1.15 16.89 11.16
N ILE A 12 -1.43 18.16 11.46
CA ILE A 12 -2.65 18.57 12.16
C ILE A 12 -3.88 18.52 11.23
N MET A 13 -4.87 17.69 11.56
CA MET A 13 -6.08 17.45 10.76
C MET A 13 -7.28 18.36 11.08
N ASN A 14 -7.16 19.36 11.96
CA ASN A 14 -8.32 20.13 12.45
C ASN A 14 -9.17 20.76 11.34
N ARG A 15 -8.53 21.31 10.31
CA ARG A 15 -9.24 21.96 9.19
C ARG A 15 -9.96 20.94 8.32
N ASP A 16 -9.31 19.82 8.03
CA ASP A 16 -9.87 18.70 7.29
C ASP A 16 -11.08 18.11 8.03
N ILE A 17 -11.00 18.00 9.36
CA ILE A 17 -12.12 17.58 10.22
C ILE A 17 -13.29 18.56 10.13
N GLU A 18 -13.03 19.87 10.20
CA GLU A 18 -14.07 20.90 10.05
C GLU A 18 -14.72 20.82 8.67
N GLN A 19 -13.93 20.73 7.61
CA GLN A 19 -14.41 20.64 6.23
C GLN A 19 -15.20 19.34 5.99
N TRP A 20 -14.73 18.22 6.53
CA TRP A 20 -15.40 16.93 6.41
C TRP A 20 -16.73 16.88 7.16
N LYS A 21 -16.90 17.63 8.25
CA LYS A 21 -18.17 17.71 8.98
C LYS A 21 -19.19 18.64 8.32
N ASP A 22 -18.74 19.57 7.49
CA ASP A 22 -19.62 20.51 6.78
C ASP A 22 -20.16 19.89 5.48
N ASN A 23 -21.48 19.67 5.43
CA ASN A 23 -22.16 19.08 4.27
C ASN A 23 -22.34 20.06 3.09
N THR A 24 -21.89 21.31 3.22
CA THR A 24 -21.99 22.34 2.17
C THR A 24 -20.66 22.62 1.48
N LEU A 25 -19.53 22.24 2.10
CA LEU A 25 -18.18 22.53 1.60
C LEU A 25 -17.60 21.43 0.72
N ILE A 26 -18.11 20.19 0.83
CA ILE A 26 -17.66 19.04 0.04
C ILE A 26 -18.91 18.35 -0.52
N SER A 27 -18.98 18.23 -1.84
CA SER A 27 -20.04 17.49 -2.52
C SER A 27 -19.94 15.99 -2.29
N ASP A 28 -21.04 15.27 -2.52
CA ASP A 28 -21.05 13.81 -2.38
C ASP A 28 -20.04 13.11 -3.30
N ILE A 29 -19.79 13.68 -4.50
CA ILE A 29 -18.81 13.16 -5.44
C ILE A 29 -17.39 13.32 -4.89
N GLU A 30 -17.06 14.49 -4.33
CA GLU A 30 -15.75 14.73 -3.72
C GLU A 30 -15.54 13.84 -2.48
N ARG A 31 -16.58 13.66 -1.64
CA ARG A 31 -16.54 12.71 -0.51
C ARG A 31 -16.28 11.28 -0.98
N TRP A 32 -16.97 10.86 -2.03
CA TRP A 32 -16.78 9.54 -2.62
C TRP A 32 -15.35 9.37 -3.14
N ILE A 33 -14.78 10.37 -3.84
CA ILE A 33 -13.38 10.32 -4.31
C ILE A 33 -12.40 10.19 -3.13
N ILE A 34 -12.61 10.93 -2.04
CA ILE A 34 -11.76 10.86 -0.84
C ILE A 34 -11.85 9.48 -0.21
N MET A 35 -13.07 8.96 0.02
CA MET A 35 -13.27 7.63 0.59
C MET A 35 -12.68 6.53 -0.30
N MET A 36 -12.80 6.68 -1.62
CA MET A 36 -12.18 5.80 -2.60
C MET A 36 -10.67 5.77 -2.50
N GLY A 37 -10.04 6.94 -2.37
CA GLY A 37 -8.60 7.06 -2.19
C GLY A 37 -8.16 6.40 -0.88
N VAL A 38 -8.72 6.86 0.25
CA VAL A 38 -8.39 6.32 1.57
C VAL A 38 -8.60 4.81 1.63
N GLY A 39 -9.75 4.34 1.15
CA GLY A 39 -10.05 2.92 1.03
C GLY A 39 -8.99 2.20 0.23
N TYR A 40 -8.83 2.53 -1.05
CA TYR A 40 -7.88 1.86 -1.94
C TYR A 40 -6.44 1.79 -1.39
N PHE A 41 -5.94 2.86 -0.78
CA PHE A 41 -4.61 2.85 -0.19
C PHE A 41 -4.53 1.99 1.08
N SER A 42 -5.57 1.96 1.93
CA SER A 42 -5.54 1.19 3.20
C SER A 42 -5.23 -0.29 3.04
N ALA A 43 -5.73 -0.97 2.00
CA ALA A 43 -5.32 -2.36 1.75
C ALA A 43 -4.09 -2.48 0.85
N ALA A 44 -3.86 -1.51 -0.05
CA ALA A 44 -2.75 -1.57 -0.99
C ALA A 44 -1.38 -1.48 -0.30
N GLU A 45 -1.22 -0.59 0.70
CA GLU A 45 0.01 -0.48 1.50
C GLU A 45 0.33 -1.82 2.21
N GLY A 46 -0.69 -2.50 2.75
CA GLY A 46 -0.52 -3.81 3.38
C GLY A 46 -0.04 -4.89 2.41
N ILE A 47 -0.57 -4.90 1.18
CA ILE A 47 -0.16 -5.84 0.12
C ILE A 47 1.30 -5.62 -0.29
N VAL A 48 1.75 -4.36 -0.41
CA VAL A 48 3.16 -4.03 -0.72
C VAL A 48 4.07 -4.41 0.43
N GLY A 49 3.71 -4.01 1.67
CA GLY A 49 4.47 -4.32 2.87
C GLY A 49 4.70 -5.82 3.06
N ASP A 50 3.64 -6.63 2.93
CA ASP A 50 3.72 -8.09 3.04
C ASP A 50 4.63 -8.71 1.97
N ASN A 51 4.52 -8.27 0.72
CA ASN A 51 5.39 -8.74 -0.35
C ASN A 51 6.85 -8.36 -0.10
N MET A 52 7.10 -7.13 0.32
CA MET A 52 8.44 -6.63 0.57
C MET A 52 9.12 -7.39 1.70
N ILE A 53 8.45 -7.52 2.85
CA ILE A 53 8.99 -8.17 4.05
C ILE A 53 9.14 -9.67 3.83
N HIS A 54 8.06 -10.35 3.42
CA HIS A 54 7.99 -11.80 3.47
C HIS A 54 8.48 -12.51 2.21
N VAL A 55 8.64 -11.77 1.11
CA VAL A 55 9.11 -12.32 -0.16
C VAL A 55 10.41 -11.68 -0.58
N ILE A 56 10.43 -10.39 -0.92
CA ILE A 56 11.58 -9.76 -1.57
C ILE A 56 12.80 -9.74 -0.64
N ARG A 57 12.63 -9.23 0.57
CA ARG A 57 13.72 -9.04 1.53
C ARG A 57 14.39 -10.35 1.95
N GLU A 58 13.62 -11.42 2.06
CA GLU A 58 14.17 -12.74 2.41
C GLU A 58 15.01 -13.35 1.28
N ARG A 59 14.85 -12.87 0.04
CA ARG A 59 15.56 -13.41 -1.14
C ARG A 59 16.80 -12.68 -1.56
N VAL A 60 16.92 -11.40 -1.19
CA VAL A 60 18.17 -10.69 -1.43
C VAL A 60 19.25 -11.22 -0.50
N THR A 61 20.44 -11.47 -1.03
CA THR A 61 21.58 -12.01 -0.27
C THR A 61 22.57 -10.93 0.16
N ALA A 62 22.48 -9.74 -0.44
CA ALA A 62 23.33 -8.61 -0.10
C ALA A 62 22.81 -7.90 1.17
N PRO A 63 23.64 -7.72 2.22
CA PRO A 63 23.20 -7.14 3.48
C PRO A 63 22.72 -5.68 3.34
N GLU A 64 23.35 -4.89 2.48
CA GLU A 64 22.96 -3.52 2.20
C GLU A 64 21.56 -3.42 1.59
N LEU A 65 21.17 -4.38 0.74
CA LEU A 65 19.82 -4.45 0.20
C LEU A 65 18.82 -4.81 1.31
N LYS A 66 19.16 -5.74 2.22
CA LYS A 66 18.30 -6.06 3.36
C LYS A 66 18.04 -4.87 4.28
N LEU A 67 19.03 -3.98 4.43
CA LEU A 67 18.89 -2.75 5.20
C LEU A 67 17.95 -1.76 4.50
N VAL A 68 18.13 -1.54 3.19
CA VAL A 68 17.25 -0.64 2.42
C VAL A 68 15.82 -1.16 2.41
N LEU A 69 15.60 -2.45 2.14
CA LEU A 69 14.26 -3.03 2.12
C LEU A 69 13.63 -3.06 3.53
N GLY A 70 14.44 -3.21 4.59
CA GLY A 70 13.94 -3.05 5.96
C GLY A 70 13.48 -1.63 6.26
N ARG A 71 14.13 -0.61 5.68
CA ARG A 71 13.67 0.77 5.78
C ARG A 71 12.43 1.03 4.92
N HIS A 72 12.36 0.46 3.72
CA HIS A 72 11.16 0.50 2.85
C HIS A 72 9.95 -0.04 3.59
N SER A 73 10.03 -1.27 4.11
CA SER A 73 8.93 -1.86 4.88
C SER A 73 8.51 -1.06 6.12
N HIS A 74 9.43 -0.33 6.74
CA HIS A 74 9.08 0.58 7.83
C HIS A 74 8.34 1.83 7.32
N GLU A 75 8.70 2.37 6.15
CA GLU A 75 7.97 3.48 5.52
C GLU A 75 6.56 3.04 5.09
N GLU A 76 6.37 1.82 4.56
CA GLU A 76 5.03 1.25 4.28
C GLU A 76 4.16 1.16 5.55
N ASN A 77 4.75 0.81 6.70
CA ASN A 77 4.03 0.81 7.97
C ASN A 77 3.60 2.22 8.41
N ILE A 78 4.44 3.24 8.16
CA ILE A 78 4.08 4.64 8.42
C ILE A 78 2.93 5.06 7.48
N HIS A 79 2.93 4.61 6.22
CA HIS A 79 1.81 4.87 5.30
C HIS A 79 0.51 4.26 5.82
N ALA A 80 0.54 2.98 6.23
CA ALA A 80 -0.62 2.31 6.82
C ALA A 80 -1.12 3.03 8.08
N ASP A 81 -0.21 3.49 8.94
CA ASP A 81 -0.56 4.27 10.13
C ASP A 81 -1.19 5.61 9.77
N SER A 82 -0.68 6.28 8.74
CA SER A 82 -1.25 7.55 8.26
C SER A 82 -2.70 7.41 7.78
N LEU A 83 -3.03 6.29 7.13
CA LEU A 83 -4.39 6.01 6.67
C LEU A 83 -5.31 5.73 7.85
N LEU A 84 -4.85 4.99 8.86
CA LEU A 84 -5.57 4.79 10.10
C LEU A 84 -5.82 6.10 10.85
N TYR A 85 -4.80 6.97 10.91
CA TYR A 85 -4.90 8.30 11.50
C TYR A 85 -5.95 9.17 10.79
N MET A 86 -5.96 9.19 9.46
CA MET A 86 -6.96 9.92 8.67
C MET A 86 -8.38 9.36 8.86
N ILE A 87 -8.56 8.04 8.75
CA ILE A 87 -9.85 7.36 8.96
C ILE A 87 -10.42 7.72 10.34
N SER A 88 -9.58 7.61 11.38
CA SER A 88 -9.96 7.90 12.75
C SER A 88 -10.29 9.38 12.96
N SER A 89 -9.47 10.28 12.41
CA SER A 89 -9.65 11.73 12.54
C SER A 89 -10.94 12.22 11.88
N LEU A 90 -11.23 11.73 10.67
CA LEU A 90 -12.42 12.10 9.90
C LEU A 90 -13.68 11.34 10.36
N GLY A 91 -13.54 10.31 11.20
CA GLY A 91 -14.64 9.46 11.64
C GLY A 91 -15.24 8.64 10.50
N ILE A 92 -14.41 8.25 9.53
CA ILE A 92 -14.81 7.38 8.42
C ILE A 92 -15.03 5.96 8.97
N ASN A 93 -16.09 5.30 8.52
CA ASN A 93 -16.33 3.90 8.84
C ASN A 93 -15.34 3.02 8.05
N PRO A 94 -14.40 2.33 8.70
CA PRO A 94 -13.41 1.51 7.98
C PRO A 94 -14.06 0.39 7.17
N HIS A 95 -15.22 -0.13 7.60
CA HIS A 95 -15.93 -1.17 6.85
C HIS A 95 -16.48 -0.67 5.51
N GLU A 96 -16.79 0.62 5.38
CA GLU A 96 -17.20 1.20 4.09
C GLU A 96 -16.00 1.29 3.13
N CYS A 97 -14.83 1.61 3.67
CA CYS A 97 -13.57 1.59 2.92
C CYS A 97 -13.16 0.16 2.51
N GLU A 98 -13.35 -0.83 3.40
CA GLU A 98 -13.11 -2.24 3.11
C GLU A 98 -14.05 -2.75 2.01
N ALA A 99 -15.34 -2.43 2.08
CA ALA A 99 -16.33 -2.83 1.08
C ALA A 99 -15.97 -2.35 -0.33
N MET A 100 -15.36 -1.16 -0.47
CA MET A 100 -14.90 -0.66 -1.77
C MET A 100 -13.91 -1.60 -2.49
N PHE A 101 -13.13 -2.40 -1.76
CA PHE A 101 -12.22 -3.37 -2.39
C PHE A 101 -12.91 -4.55 -3.03
N GLU A 102 -14.06 -4.94 -2.51
CA GLU A 102 -14.83 -6.09 -2.98
C GLU A 102 -15.87 -5.66 -4.02
N ASP A 103 -16.49 -4.50 -3.81
CA ASP A 103 -17.62 -4.04 -4.60
C ASP A 103 -17.21 -3.35 -5.91
N ILE A 104 -15.98 -2.81 -5.98
CA ILE A 104 -15.53 -2.01 -7.12
C ILE A 104 -14.65 -2.85 -8.05
N ASP A 105 -15.26 -3.28 -9.16
CA ASP A 105 -14.66 -4.15 -10.17
C ASP A 105 -13.28 -3.66 -10.68
N THR A 106 -13.07 -2.34 -10.80
CA THR A 106 -11.77 -1.80 -11.20
C THR A 106 -10.69 -1.96 -10.13
N ILE A 107 -11.04 -1.87 -8.84
CA ILE A 107 -10.13 -2.15 -7.73
C ILE A 107 -9.81 -3.63 -7.67
N VAL A 108 -10.83 -4.50 -7.77
CA VAL A 108 -10.66 -5.96 -7.81
C VAL A 108 -9.67 -6.34 -8.92
N LYS A 109 -9.85 -5.81 -10.13
CA LYS A 109 -8.95 -6.07 -11.27
C LYS A 109 -7.52 -5.58 -11.04
N LYS A 110 -7.33 -4.41 -10.41
CA LYS A 110 -6.00 -3.90 -10.04
C LYS A 110 -5.32 -4.84 -9.04
N ASN A 111 -6.05 -5.28 -8.01
CA ASN A 111 -5.53 -6.18 -7.00
C ASN A 111 -5.21 -7.57 -7.56
N GLU A 112 -6.10 -8.16 -8.37
CA GLU A 112 -5.85 -9.43 -9.07
C GLU A 112 -4.65 -9.35 -10.02
N PHE A 113 -4.41 -8.20 -10.65
CA PHE A 113 -3.24 -8.00 -11.49
C PHE A 113 -1.94 -8.14 -10.68
N VAL A 114 -1.88 -7.54 -9.50
CA VAL A 114 -0.70 -7.60 -8.62
C VAL A 114 -0.57 -8.99 -7.99
N THR A 115 -1.62 -9.48 -7.32
CA THR A 115 -1.58 -10.72 -6.53
C THR A 115 -1.29 -11.96 -7.37
N ARG A 116 -1.73 -12.00 -8.64
CA ARG A 116 -1.40 -13.14 -9.53
C ARG A 116 0.10 -13.34 -9.72
N THR A 117 0.88 -12.26 -9.63
CA THR A 117 2.34 -12.32 -9.79
C THR A 117 3.04 -12.85 -8.54
N SER A 118 2.37 -12.77 -7.40
CA SER A 118 2.85 -13.30 -6.12
C SER A 118 2.61 -14.79 -5.93
N HIS A 119 1.63 -15.41 -6.60
CA HIS A 119 1.34 -16.85 -6.43
C HIS A 119 2.53 -17.78 -6.76
N GLY A 120 3.45 -17.34 -7.61
CA GLY A 120 4.66 -18.09 -7.95
C GLY A 120 5.79 -17.97 -6.92
N LEU A 121 5.69 -17.04 -5.97
CA LEU A 121 6.75 -16.70 -5.04
C LEU A 121 6.62 -17.53 -3.77
N ARG A 122 7.20 -18.73 -3.78
CA ARG A 122 7.28 -19.57 -2.59
C ARG A 122 8.50 -19.23 -1.75
N ARG A 123 8.42 -19.42 -0.42
CA ARG A 123 9.52 -19.18 0.53
C ARG A 123 10.77 -20.06 0.31
N ASP A 124 10.69 -21.11 -0.49
CA ASP A 124 11.76 -22.07 -0.80
C ASP A 124 12.27 -22.06 -2.27
N MET A 125 11.75 -21.17 -3.13
CA MET A 125 12.22 -21.00 -4.52
C MET A 125 13.76 -20.89 -4.65
N ASP A 126 14.34 -21.78 -5.46
CA ASP A 126 15.77 -21.81 -5.78
C ASP A 126 16.15 -20.75 -6.82
N LEU A 127 16.86 -19.71 -6.39
CA LEU A 127 17.32 -18.63 -7.28
C LEU A 127 18.58 -18.99 -8.07
N THR A 128 19.08 -20.22 -8.04
CA THR A 128 20.10 -20.68 -9.00
C THR A 128 19.48 -20.93 -10.38
N GLU A 129 18.20 -21.33 -10.43
CA GLU A 129 17.46 -21.56 -11.67
C GLU A 129 17.04 -20.25 -12.35
N THR A 130 17.33 -20.12 -13.65
CA THR A 130 16.97 -18.93 -14.45
C THR A 130 15.48 -18.62 -14.43
N ARG A 131 14.63 -19.65 -14.49
CA ARG A 131 13.17 -19.48 -14.47
C ARG A 131 12.70 -18.81 -13.18
N ASN A 132 13.26 -19.20 -12.04
CA ASN A 132 12.92 -18.65 -10.74
C ASN A 132 13.40 -17.20 -10.61
N LYS A 133 14.58 -16.87 -11.13
CA LYS A 133 15.03 -15.47 -11.23
C LYS A 133 14.05 -14.62 -12.03
N GLN A 134 13.56 -15.11 -13.18
CA GLN A 134 12.60 -14.37 -14.01
C GLN A 134 11.27 -14.13 -13.29
N ILE A 135 10.76 -15.13 -12.56
CA ILE A 135 9.54 -14.98 -11.74
C ILE A 135 9.77 -13.93 -10.66
N PHE A 136 10.90 -14.01 -9.95
CA PHE A 136 11.26 -13.04 -8.91
C PHE A 136 11.40 -11.62 -9.46
N SER A 137 12.14 -11.43 -10.56
CA SER A 137 12.31 -10.12 -11.21
C SER A 137 10.98 -9.56 -11.72
N LYS A 138 10.08 -10.41 -12.22
CA LYS A 138 8.73 -9.98 -12.62
C LYS A 138 7.94 -9.46 -11.42
N SER A 139 8.02 -10.12 -10.27
CA SER A 139 7.37 -9.62 -9.05
C SER A 139 7.95 -8.28 -8.61
N LEU A 140 9.28 -8.13 -8.60
CA LEU A 140 9.93 -6.85 -8.27
C LEU A 140 9.41 -5.72 -9.17
N PHE A 141 9.29 -5.97 -10.47
CA PHE A 141 8.77 -4.98 -11.41
C PHE A 141 7.29 -4.67 -11.14
N VAL A 142 6.45 -5.67 -10.90
CA VAL A 142 5.02 -5.44 -10.70
C VAL A 142 4.74 -4.68 -9.41
N PHE A 143 5.39 -5.04 -8.30
CA PHE A 143 5.21 -4.29 -7.05
C PHE A 143 5.86 -2.91 -7.14
N GLY A 144 7.14 -2.84 -7.50
CA GLY A 144 7.87 -1.57 -7.46
C GLY A 144 7.54 -0.57 -8.58
N GLN A 145 7.16 -1.03 -9.78
CA GLN A 145 6.91 -0.12 -10.92
C GLN A 145 5.45 -0.04 -11.31
N CYS A 146 4.69 -1.12 -11.21
CA CYS A 146 3.26 -1.06 -11.53
C CYS A 146 2.41 -0.63 -10.34
N MET A 147 2.60 -1.23 -9.16
CA MET A 147 1.81 -0.88 -7.98
C MET A 147 2.28 0.46 -7.41
N GLU A 148 3.48 0.51 -6.83
CA GLU A 148 4.03 1.74 -6.23
C GLU A 148 4.31 2.83 -7.26
N GLY A 149 4.75 2.46 -8.47
CA GLY A 149 5.18 3.41 -9.50
C GLY A 149 4.11 3.91 -10.46
N THR A 150 2.86 3.43 -10.37
CA THR A 150 1.78 3.84 -11.30
C THR A 150 0.38 3.78 -10.68
N GLN A 151 0.08 2.77 -9.86
CA GLN A 151 -1.26 2.66 -9.26
C GLN A 151 -1.46 3.58 -8.06
N PHE A 152 -0.37 3.91 -7.36
CA PHE A 152 -0.30 4.95 -6.33
C PHE A 152 -0.19 6.33 -7.00
#